data_AF-A0A7S2J4Y0-F1
#
_entry.id   AF-A0A7S2J4Y0-F1
#
_cell.length_a   1.000
_cell.length_b   1.000
_cell.length_c   1.000
_cell.angle_alpha   90.00
_cell.angle_beta   90.00
_cell.angle_gamma   90.00
#
_symmetry.space_group_name_H-M   'P 1'
#
loop_
_entity.id
_entity.type
_entity.pdbx_description
1 polymer ?
#
loop_
_entity_poly.entity_id
_entity_poly.type
_entity_poly.pdbx_seq_one_letter_code
_entity_poly.pdbx_strand_id
1 'polypeptide(L)'
;MAATSPIAQSGGEHVDISVMPAPDFMLGTTRSMVTMMQFTEQKQDYDKTLADLKPDTAEYRAALEACHERGAKRCAGVANMHRGLYVKAAQFIASIRGGTGDRGIPRAYTDALSVFTDKAPHQPTAKVAEVLREAMELGGWPETELDQSCVRGPNAV
;
A
#
# COMPACT_ATOMS: atom_id res chain seq x y z
N MET A 1 62.36 -1.17 -18.54
CA MET A 1 61.86 -0.94 -17.17
C MET A 1 60.53 -0.22 -17.28
N ALA A 2 59.43 -0.92 -17.02
CA ALA A 2 58.10 -0.33 -16.86
C ALA A 2 57.48 -1.01 -15.63
N ALA A 3 57.17 -0.21 -14.61
CA ALA A 3 56.63 -0.66 -13.34
C ALA A 3 55.12 -0.92 -13.50
N THR A 4 54.70 -2.15 -13.27
CA THR A 4 53.29 -2.51 -13.06
C THR A 4 52.99 -2.45 -11.57
N SER A 5 52.28 -1.40 -11.14
CA SER A 5 51.68 -1.32 -9.81
C SER A 5 50.49 -2.26 -9.69
N PRO A 6 50.29 -2.94 -8.54
CA PRO A 6 49.08 -3.73 -8.31
C PRO A 6 47.91 -2.82 -7.94
N ILE A 7 46.78 -2.99 -8.63
CA ILE A 7 45.50 -2.36 -8.27
C ILE A 7 45.01 -3.00 -6.97
N ALA A 8 44.86 -2.18 -5.94
CA ALA A 8 44.26 -2.56 -4.67
C ALA A 8 42.78 -2.96 -4.90
N GLN A 9 42.42 -4.17 -4.49
CA GLN A 9 41.02 -4.57 -4.35
C GLN A 9 40.45 -3.82 -3.13
N SER A 10 39.75 -2.72 -3.34
CA SER A 10 38.91 -2.12 -2.30
C SER A 10 37.69 -3.02 -2.12
N GLY A 11 37.57 -3.60 -0.91
CA GLY A 11 36.54 -4.56 -0.55
C GLY A 11 35.14 -4.04 -0.88
N GLY A 12 34.44 -4.79 -1.73
CA GLY A 12 32.99 -4.72 -1.82
C GLY A 12 32.44 -5.26 -0.51
N GLU A 13 31.89 -4.37 0.31
CA GLU A 13 31.12 -4.73 1.48
C GLU A 13 29.95 -5.60 1.01
N HIS A 14 29.96 -6.86 1.45
CA HIS A 14 28.87 -7.78 1.20
C HIS A 14 27.68 -7.26 2.00
N VAL A 15 26.75 -6.56 1.34
CA VAL A 15 25.51 -6.12 1.97
C VAL A 15 24.77 -7.38 2.38
N ASP A 16 24.84 -7.69 3.67
CA ASP A 16 24.19 -8.83 4.26
C ASP A 16 22.67 -8.60 4.12
N ILE A 17 21.99 -9.47 3.37
CA ILE A 17 20.52 -9.42 3.18
C ILE A 17 19.80 -9.74 4.52
N SER A 18 20.55 -10.01 5.58
CA SER A 18 20.12 -10.30 6.94
C SER A 18 19.74 -9.06 7.80
N VAL A 19 19.34 -7.93 7.22
CA VAL A 19 18.92 -6.73 7.99
C VAL A 19 17.40 -6.54 7.95
N MET A 20 16.62 -7.62 8.11
CA MET A 20 15.20 -7.47 8.41
C MET A 20 14.91 -8.12 9.76
N PRO A 21 14.31 -7.39 10.72
CA PRO A 21 13.81 -8.01 11.94
C PRO A 21 12.86 -9.15 11.61
N ALA A 22 12.82 -10.15 12.50
CA ALA A 22 11.83 -11.20 12.39
C ALA A 22 10.41 -10.58 12.35
N PRO A 23 9.54 -11.01 11.43
CA PRO A 23 8.22 -10.42 11.28
C PRO A 23 7.42 -10.59 12.59
N ASP A 24 6.81 -9.49 13.05
CA ASP A 24 5.86 -9.55 14.17
C ASP A 24 4.59 -10.27 13.71
N PHE A 25 4.55 -11.57 14.00
CA PHE A 25 3.47 -12.46 13.61
C PHE A 25 2.14 -12.06 14.24
N MET A 26 2.15 -11.55 15.48
CA MET A 26 0.93 -11.14 16.18
C MET A 26 0.34 -9.89 15.54
N LEU A 27 1.17 -8.87 15.31
CA LEU A 27 0.75 -7.66 14.61
C LEU A 27 0.27 -7.96 13.19
N GLY A 28 1.01 -8.81 12.45
CA GLY A 28 0.62 -9.25 11.11
C GLY A 28 -0.73 -9.99 11.11
N THR A 29 -0.94 -10.87 12.08
CA THR A 29 -2.19 -11.62 12.25
C THR A 29 -3.35 -10.69 12.59
N THR A 30 -3.19 -9.77 13.54
CA THR A 30 -4.23 -8.81 13.93
C THR A 30 -4.64 -7.93 12.74
N ARG A 31 -3.67 -7.38 12.00
CA ARG A 31 -3.94 -6.57 10.80
C ARG A 31 -4.70 -7.36 9.74
N SER A 32 -4.34 -8.63 9.55
CA SER A 32 -5.02 -9.52 8.61
C SER A 32 -6.45 -9.82 9.04
N MET A 33 -6.68 -10.11 10.33
CA MET A 33 -8.02 -10.36 10.86
C MET A 33 -8.95 -9.13 10.76
N VAL A 34 -8.46 -7.94 11.12
CA VAL A 34 -9.24 -6.69 10.98
C VAL A 34 -9.62 -6.44 9.53
N THR A 35 -8.70 -6.66 8.60
CA THR A 35 -8.96 -6.54 7.15
C THR A 35 -10.00 -7.57 6.68
N MET A 36 -9.92 -8.81 7.17
CA MET A 36 -10.88 -9.86 6.85
C MET A 36 -12.29 -9.57 7.41
N MET A 37 -12.38 -9.04 8.64
CA MET A 37 -13.65 -8.62 9.22
C MET A 37 -14.35 -7.56 8.35
N GLN A 38 -13.58 -6.60 7.83
CA GLN A 38 -14.13 -5.60 6.90
C GLN A 38 -14.62 -6.22 5.59
N PHE A 39 -13.92 -7.22 5.05
CA PHE A 39 -14.40 -7.96 3.89
C PHE A 39 -15.74 -8.64 4.16
N THR A 40 -15.86 -9.32 5.31
CA THR A 40 -17.09 -9.98 5.72
C THR A 40 -18.23 -8.97 5.92
N GLU A 41 -17.96 -7.83 6.57
CA GLU A 41 -18.93 -6.77 6.78
C GLU A 41 -19.42 -6.20 5.44
N GLN A 42 -18.51 -5.93 4.50
CA GLN A 42 -18.89 -5.45 3.17
C GLN A 42 -19.75 -6.45 2.42
N LYS A 43 -19.40 -7.74 2.48
CA LYS A 43 -20.20 -8.80 1.86
C LYS A 43 -21.62 -8.81 2.42
N GLN A 44 -21.76 -8.75 3.73
CA GLN A 44 -23.06 -8.70 4.40
C GLN A 44 -23.85 -7.43 4.06
N ASP A 45 -23.19 -6.29 3.91
CA ASP A 45 -23.84 -5.02 3.56
C ASP A 45 -24.48 -5.09 2.16
N TYR A 46 -23.78 -5.65 1.18
CA TYR A 46 -24.38 -5.91 -0.14
C TYR A 46 -25.57 -6.87 -0.06
N ASP A 47 -25.44 -7.98 0.67
CA ASP A 47 -26.51 -8.98 0.76
C ASP A 47 -27.77 -8.36 1.38
N LYS A 48 -27.62 -7.56 2.44
CA LYS A 48 -28.73 -6.85 3.08
C LYS A 48 -29.30 -5.72 2.21
N THR A 49 -28.44 -4.92 1.59
CA THR A 49 -28.85 -3.73 0.83
C THR A 49 -29.57 -4.10 -0.46
N LEU A 50 -29.22 -5.24 -1.06
CA LEU A 50 -29.69 -5.62 -2.39
C LEU A 50 -30.68 -6.80 -2.39
N ALA A 51 -30.96 -7.41 -1.24
CA ALA A 51 -31.77 -8.64 -1.11
C ALA A 51 -33.11 -8.57 -1.88
N ASP A 52 -33.81 -7.44 -1.75
CA ASP A 52 -35.17 -7.28 -2.28
C ASP A 52 -35.23 -6.37 -3.52
N LEU A 53 -34.08 -5.96 -4.05
CA LEU A 53 -34.00 -5.05 -5.19
C LEU A 53 -33.79 -5.82 -6.48
N LYS A 54 -34.65 -5.55 -7.46
CA LYS A 54 -34.49 -6.12 -8.80
C LYS A 54 -33.21 -5.56 -9.46
N PRO A 55 -32.32 -6.41 -9.99
CA PRO A 55 -31.14 -5.95 -10.71
C PRO A 55 -31.47 -4.95 -11.83
N ASP A 56 -30.54 -4.04 -12.09
CA ASP A 56 -30.57 -3.03 -13.15
C ASP A 56 -31.68 -1.95 -13.06
N THR A 57 -32.48 -1.94 -11.99
CA THR A 57 -33.38 -0.81 -11.74
C THR A 57 -32.61 0.43 -11.26
N ALA A 58 -33.28 1.59 -11.28
CA ALA A 58 -32.69 2.82 -10.76
C ALA A 58 -32.44 2.70 -9.24
N GLU A 59 -33.37 2.07 -8.51
CA GLU A 59 -33.30 1.83 -7.08
C GLU A 59 -32.15 0.88 -6.72
N TYR A 60 -31.98 -0.20 -7.49
CA TYR A 60 -30.85 -1.11 -7.31
C TYR A 60 -29.51 -0.41 -7.51
N ARG A 61 -29.37 0.38 -8.57
CA ARG A 61 -28.14 1.12 -8.86
C ARG A 61 -27.82 2.15 -7.77
N ALA A 62 -28.82 2.90 -7.32
CA ALA A 62 -28.65 3.86 -6.23
C ALA A 62 -28.27 3.18 -4.90
N ALA A 63 -28.91 2.06 -4.56
CA ALA A 63 -28.60 1.29 -3.36
C ALA A 63 -27.20 0.67 -3.42
N LEU A 64 -26.80 0.18 -4.60
CA LEU A 64 -25.46 -0.35 -4.85
C LEU A 64 -24.38 0.73 -4.70
N GLU A 65 -24.61 1.93 -5.24
CA GLU A 65 -23.70 3.07 -5.14
C GLU A 65 -23.53 3.51 -3.67
N ALA A 66 -24.62 3.65 -2.93
CA ALA A 66 -24.57 3.94 -1.49
C ALA A 66 -23.84 2.84 -0.69
N CYS A 67 -23.98 1.56 -1.09
CA CYS A 67 -23.24 0.46 -0.48
C CYS A 67 -21.73 0.54 -0.78
N HIS A 68 -21.36 0.92 -2.00
CA HIS A 68 -19.97 1.16 -2.38
C HIS A 68 -19.36 2.32 -1.58
N GLU A 69 -20.08 3.42 -1.37
CA GLU A 69 -19.59 4.56 -0.58
C GLU A 69 -19.30 4.16 0.87
N ARG A 70 -20.21 3.43 1.52
CA ARG A 70 -19.99 2.91 2.88
C ARG A 70 -18.78 1.98 2.94
N GLY A 71 -18.68 1.07 1.97
CA GLY A 71 -17.56 0.14 1.87
C GLY A 71 -16.22 0.83 1.66
N ALA A 72 -16.17 1.79 0.75
CA ALA A 72 -14.99 2.58 0.47
C ALA A 72 -14.52 3.35 1.71
N LYS A 73 -15.45 3.97 2.45
CA LYS A 73 -15.16 4.68 3.70
C LYS A 73 -14.57 3.74 4.77
N ARG A 74 -15.15 2.55 4.95
CA ARG A 74 -14.63 1.52 5.85
C ARG A 74 -13.22 1.06 5.46
N CYS A 75 -13.00 0.78 4.17
CA CYS A 75 -11.70 0.40 3.64
C CYS A 75 -10.65 1.49 3.83
N ALA A 76 -10.99 2.76 3.61
CA ALA A 76 -10.09 3.88 3.89
C ALA A 76 -9.74 3.98 5.38
N GLY A 77 -10.69 3.70 6.28
CA GLY A 77 -10.45 3.62 7.72
C GLY A 77 -9.43 2.55 8.10
N VAL A 78 -9.57 1.34 7.55
CA VAL A 78 -8.60 0.24 7.80
C VAL A 78 -7.26 0.52 7.13
N ALA A 79 -7.24 1.07 5.92
CA ALA A 79 -6.00 1.50 5.28
C ALA A 79 -5.27 2.53 6.14
N ASN A 80 -5.98 3.52 6.69
CA ASN A 80 -5.39 4.50 7.59
C ASN A 80 -4.84 3.86 8.87
N MET A 81 -5.60 2.94 9.48
CA MET A 81 -5.16 2.18 10.67
C MET A 81 -3.89 1.37 10.40
N HIS A 82 -3.77 0.79 9.21
CA HIS A 82 -2.60 0.00 8.79
C HIS A 82 -1.56 0.83 8.03
N ARG A 83 -1.61 2.17 8.09
CA ARG A 83 -0.68 3.11 7.43
C ARG A 83 -0.47 2.83 5.93
N GLY A 84 -1.55 2.50 5.22
CA GLY A 84 -1.54 2.26 3.77
C GLY A 84 -1.31 0.80 3.38
N LEU A 85 -1.09 -0.12 4.33
CA LEU A 85 -1.09 -1.55 4.05
C LEU A 85 -2.49 -2.01 3.59
N TYR A 86 -2.51 -3.03 2.72
CA TYR A 86 -3.72 -3.63 2.15
C TYR A 86 -4.58 -2.72 1.24
N VAL A 87 -4.11 -1.52 0.86
CA VAL A 87 -4.82 -0.62 -0.08
C VAL A 87 -5.12 -1.31 -1.41
N LYS A 88 -4.15 -2.07 -1.97
CA LYS A 88 -4.37 -2.87 -3.20
C LYS A 88 -5.33 -4.05 -3.00
N ALA A 89 -5.37 -4.64 -1.80
CA ALA A 89 -6.33 -5.72 -1.49
C ALA A 89 -7.76 -5.18 -1.38
N ALA A 90 -7.94 -3.98 -0.80
CA ALA A 90 -9.22 -3.29 -0.77
C ALA A 90 -9.73 -2.94 -2.18
N GLN A 91 -8.84 -2.48 -3.06
CA GLN A 91 -9.12 -2.25 -4.49
C GLN A 91 -9.49 -3.55 -5.22
N PHE A 92 -8.76 -4.65 -4.98
CA PHE A 92 -9.07 -5.97 -5.56
C PHE A 92 -10.42 -6.50 -5.09
N ILE A 93 -10.77 -6.38 -3.80
CA ILE A 93 -12.04 -6.86 -3.24
C ILE A 93 -13.26 -6.18 -3.88
N ALA A 94 -13.18 -4.88 -4.17
CA ALA A 94 -14.25 -4.16 -4.85
C ALA A 94 -14.47 -4.65 -6.29
N SER A 95 -13.44 -5.22 -6.92
CA SER A 95 -13.56 -5.85 -8.25
C SER A 95 -14.23 -7.24 -8.22
N ILE A 96 -14.32 -7.93 -7.08
CA ILE A 96 -14.81 -9.32 -7.00
C ILE A 96 -16.35 -9.42 -7.12
N ARG A 97 -17.13 -8.36 -6.81
CA ARG A 97 -18.60 -8.38 -7.00
C ARG A 97 -19.08 -7.94 -8.38
N GLY A 98 -18.18 -7.44 -9.24
CA GLY A 98 -18.43 -7.26 -10.66
C GLY A 98 -17.67 -8.33 -11.41
N GLY A 99 -18.22 -9.55 -11.51
CA GLY A 99 -17.57 -10.68 -12.17
C GLY A 99 -16.88 -10.29 -13.47
N THR A 100 -15.70 -10.87 -13.72
CA THR A 100 -14.87 -10.80 -14.94
C THR A 100 -15.59 -10.21 -16.16
N GLY A 101 -15.68 -8.89 -16.19
CA GLY A 101 -16.42 -8.17 -17.22
C GLY A 101 -16.38 -6.68 -16.93
N ASP A 102 -15.59 -5.96 -17.74
CA ASP A 102 -15.56 -4.53 -18.10
C ASP A 102 -15.93 -3.42 -17.08
N ARG A 103 -16.31 -3.72 -15.84
CA ARG A 103 -16.87 -2.75 -14.88
C ARG A 103 -15.88 -2.20 -13.86
N GLY A 104 -14.61 -2.64 -13.92
CA GLY A 104 -13.52 -2.09 -13.13
C GLY A 104 -13.76 -2.03 -11.62
N ILE A 105 -12.92 -1.27 -10.92
CA ILE A 105 -13.09 -0.95 -9.49
C ILE A 105 -14.11 0.21 -9.41
N PRO A 106 -15.15 0.13 -8.55
CA PRO A 106 -16.09 1.24 -8.38
C PRO A 106 -15.39 2.54 -7.98
N ARG A 107 -15.81 3.67 -8.56
CA ARG A 107 -15.19 4.99 -8.34
C ARG A 107 -15.09 5.38 -6.87
N ALA A 108 -16.09 5.05 -6.05
CA ALA A 108 -16.06 5.31 -4.62
C ALA A 108 -14.79 4.75 -3.94
N TYR A 109 -14.34 3.55 -4.34
CA TYR A 109 -13.13 2.95 -3.80
C TYR A 109 -11.86 3.61 -4.35
N THR A 110 -11.81 3.90 -5.65
CA THR A 110 -10.62 4.57 -6.22
C THR A 110 -10.45 5.98 -5.65
N ASP A 111 -11.55 6.72 -5.47
CA ASP A 111 -11.52 8.08 -4.94
C ASP A 111 -11.14 8.10 -3.46
N ALA A 112 -11.79 7.26 -2.64
CA ALA A 112 -11.49 7.18 -1.21
C ALA A 112 -10.07 6.69 -0.92
N LEU A 113 -9.51 5.82 -1.77
CA LEU A 113 -8.17 5.27 -1.58
C LEU A 113 -7.07 6.06 -2.31
N SER A 114 -7.41 7.00 -3.19
CA SER A 114 -6.44 7.77 -3.98
C SER A 114 -5.41 8.52 -3.13
N VAL A 115 -5.79 8.96 -1.93
CA VAL A 115 -4.90 9.60 -0.93
C VAL A 115 -3.78 8.68 -0.44
N PHE A 116 -3.92 7.36 -0.57
CA PHE A 116 -2.86 6.40 -0.24
C PHE A 116 -2.02 5.99 -1.46
N THR A 117 -2.41 6.41 -2.68
CA THR A 117 -1.69 6.11 -3.92
C THR A 117 -1.40 7.39 -4.72
N ASP A 118 -2.20 7.68 -5.75
CA ASP A 118 -1.91 8.66 -6.81
C ASP A 118 -2.05 10.11 -6.34
N LYS A 119 -2.77 10.33 -5.23
CA LYS A 119 -2.96 11.63 -4.58
C LYS A 119 -2.32 11.66 -3.19
N ALA A 120 -1.32 10.82 -2.94
CA ALA A 120 -0.57 10.87 -1.70
C ALA A 120 0.07 12.26 -1.51
N PRO A 121 -0.20 12.95 -0.39
CA PRO A 121 0.36 14.27 -0.16
C PRO A 121 1.87 14.18 -0.05
N HIS A 122 2.57 15.09 -0.74
CA HIS A 122 4.03 15.18 -0.66
C HIS A 122 4.46 15.35 0.81
N GLN A 123 5.41 14.52 1.25
CA GLN A 123 6.03 14.65 2.56
C GLN A 123 7.50 15.06 2.39
N PRO A 124 8.06 15.86 3.32
CA PRO A 124 9.48 16.16 3.31
C PRO A 124 10.32 14.88 3.32
N THR A 125 11.40 14.85 2.56
CA THR A 125 12.29 13.69 2.44
C THR A 125 12.78 13.18 3.79
N ALA A 126 13.11 14.09 4.72
CA ALA A 126 13.51 13.75 6.08
C ALA A 126 12.46 12.91 6.83
N LYS A 127 11.17 13.23 6.65
CA LYS A 127 10.07 12.50 7.29
C LYS A 127 9.85 11.12 6.66
N VAL A 128 10.05 11.01 5.35
CA VAL A 128 10.05 9.71 4.67
C VAL A 128 11.22 8.85 5.16
N ALA A 129 12.40 9.46 5.31
CA ALA A 129 13.60 8.80 5.79
C ALA A 129 13.43 8.26 7.22
N GLU A 130 12.82 9.05 8.10
CA GLU A 130 12.49 8.64 9.46
C GLU A 130 11.60 7.39 9.48
N VAL A 131 10.53 7.39 8.66
CA VAL A 131 9.60 6.26 8.56
C VAL A 131 10.30 5.02 8.01
N LEU A 132 11.17 5.16 7.00
CA LEU A 132 11.93 4.04 6.45
C LEU A 132 12.94 3.48 7.47
N ARG A 133 13.63 4.36 8.20
CA ARG A 133 14.55 3.98 9.26
C ARG A 133 13.84 3.20 10.35
N GLU A 134 12.68 3.66 10.80
CA GLU A 134 11.85 2.95 11.79
C GLU A 134 11.35 1.62 11.25
N ALA A 135 10.76 1.61 10.04
CA ALA A 135 10.08 0.43 9.49
C ALA A 135 11.02 -0.69 9.06
N MET A 136 12.26 -0.35 8.69
CA MET A 136 13.27 -1.30 8.20
C MET A 136 14.46 -1.43 9.16
N GLU A 137 14.38 -0.85 10.35
CA GLU A 137 15.43 -0.89 11.38
C GLU A 137 16.82 -0.48 10.85
N LEU A 138 16.89 0.56 10.01
CA LEU A 138 18.10 0.95 9.27
C LEU A 138 19.15 1.68 10.13
N GLY A 139 19.09 1.56 11.46
CA GLY A 139 20.07 2.14 12.38
C GLY A 139 20.27 3.65 12.17
N GLY A 140 21.51 4.05 11.85
CA GLY A 140 21.91 5.44 11.62
C GLY A 140 21.53 6.03 10.26
N TRP A 141 20.78 5.29 9.41
CA TRP A 141 20.39 5.76 8.09
C TRP A 141 19.31 6.86 8.16
N PRO A 142 19.37 7.89 7.29
CA PRO A 142 20.43 8.15 6.33
C PRO A 142 21.67 8.76 7.01
N GLU A 143 22.87 8.33 6.61
CA GLU A 143 24.14 8.82 7.18
C GLU A 143 24.41 10.30 6.86
N THR A 144 23.78 10.80 5.80
CA THR A 144 23.85 12.18 5.32
C THR A 144 22.46 12.70 4.97
N GLU A 145 22.31 14.02 4.84
CA GLU A 145 21.02 14.61 4.47
C GLU A 145 20.60 14.15 3.06
N LEU A 146 19.36 13.67 2.94
CA LEU A 146 18.81 13.26 1.65
C LEU A 146 18.46 14.49 0.81
N ASP A 147 19.26 14.76 -0.21
CA ASP A 147 19.10 15.88 -1.12
C ASP A 147 18.97 15.45 -2.60
N GLN A 148 18.99 16.40 -3.52
CA GLN A 148 18.85 16.12 -4.96
C GLN A 148 20.04 15.38 -5.58
N SER A 149 21.18 15.28 -4.89
CA SER A 149 22.35 14.54 -5.34
C SER A 149 22.15 13.02 -5.24
N CYS A 150 21.24 12.55 -4.38
CA CYS A 150 20.90 11.14 -4.22
C CYS A 150 20.26 10.49 -5.47
N VAL A 151 19.89 11.29 -6.48
CA VAL A 151 19.24 10.82 -7.73
C VAL A 151 20.25 10.29 -8.75
N ARG A 152 21.55 10.55 -8.59
CA ARG A 152 22.58 10.09 -9.54
C ARG A 152 23.48 9.04 -8.91
N GLY A 153 23.24 7.77 -9.26
CA GLY A 153 24.29 6.76 -9.12
C GLY A 153 25.51 7.15 -9.96
N PRO A 154 26.74 6.77 -9.55
CA PRO A 154 27.98 7.18 -10.23
C PRO A 154 28.13 6.71 -11.69
N ASN A 155 27.18 5.93 -12.23
CA ASN A 155 27.20 5.38 -13.59
C ASN A 155 25.94 5.69 -14.42
N ALA A 156 25.32 6.86 -14.24
CA ALA A 156 24.31 7.33 -15.18
C ALA A 156 25.01 8.05 -16.36
N VAL A 157 25.35 7.28 -17.41
CA VAL A 157 25.64 7.78 -18.77
C VAL A 157 24.33 7.96 -19.52
#